data_AF-A0A8T4FIJ0-F1
#
_entry.id   AF-A0A8T4FIJ0-F1
#
_cell.length_a   1.000
_cell.length_b   1.000
_cell.length_c   1.000
_cell.angle_alpha   90.00
_cell.angle_beta   90.00
_cell.angle_gamma   90.00
#
_symmetry.space_group_name_H-M   'P 1'
#
loop_
_entity.id
_entity.type
_entity.pdbx_description
1 polymer ?
#
loop_
_entity_poly.entity_id
_entity_poly.type
_entity_poly.pdbx_seq_one_letter_code
_entity_poly.pdbx_strand_id
1 'polypeptide(L)'
;YIDSVLTGLTDSYGRSGVKQLSSGNHVILVRKAGYNDYQTNIDVNPTTDNVIVELTYSSAKIAILVLDKDNNFVGDATVSANGRVLGVTDATGKLSTELITNADYTFTVTAKDYKDYSDMRQVPLGCTEMNITFIIEKDSTLITIVGIILLIAVIGIAAYVIINRGGFGRGGGGSQRRPSRRRDDGGL
;
A
#
# COMPACT_ATOMS: atom_id res chain seq x y z
N TYR A 1 -9.03 25.39 34.01
CA TYR A 1 -10.19 26.25 34.28
C TYR A 1 -10.94 25.69 35.46
N ILE A 2 -11.40 26.56 36.35
CA ILE A 2 -12.33 26.24 37.44
C ILE A 2 -13.56 27.10 37.23
N ASP A 3 -14.74 26.50 37.18
CA ASP A 3 -16.02 27.20 36.94
C ASP A 3 -15.96 28.15 35.74
N SER A 4 -15.40 27.66 34.63
CA SER A 4 -15.17 28.40 33.38
C SER A 4 -14.13 29.54 33.45
N VAL A 5 -13.49 29.78 34.59
CA VAL A 5 -12.43 30.79 34.75
C VAL A 5 -11.05 30.14 34.60
N LEU A 6 -10.16 30.74 33.80
CA LEU A 6 -8.77 30.27 33.69
C LEU A 6 -8.00 30.60 34.98
N THR A 7 -7.66 29.57 35.75
CA THR A 7 -6.96 29.71 37.04
C THR A 7 -5.45 29.54 36.95
N GLY A 8 -4.94 28.94 35.87
CA GLY A 8 -3.50 28.70 35.69
C GLY A 8 -3.20 27.76 34.54
N LEU A 9 -1.90 27.59 34.28
CA LEU A 9 -1.32 26.61 33.37
C LEU A 9 -0.48 25.63 34.18
N THR A 10 -0.37 24.39 33.72
CA THR A 10 0.52 23.39 34.32
C THR A 10 1.98 23.69 34.01
N ASP A 11 2.88 23.41 34.96
CA ASP A 11 4.32 23.50 34.78
C ASP A 11 4.91 22.34 33.94
N SER A 12 6.24 22.29 33.82
CA SER A 12 6.97 21.24 33.09
C SER A 12 6.81 19.84 33.69
N TYR A 13 6.31 19.74 34.93
CA TYR A 13 6.02 18.49 35.62
C TYR A 13 4.53 18.14 35.58
N GLY A 14 3.72 18.91 34.83
CA GLY A 14 2.28 18.70 34.70
C GLY A 14 1.47 19.15 35.91
N ARG A 15 2.03 19.97 36.80
CA ARG A 15 1.38 20.40 38.05
C ARG A 15 0.84 21.81 37.92
N SER A 16 -0.34 22.05 38.48
CA SER A 16 -0.91 23.39 38.64
C SER A 16 -1.61 23.47 39.99
N GLY A 17 -1.40 24.56 40.71
CA GLY A 17 -2.11 24.86 41.96
C GLY A 17 -3.12 25.97 41.75
N VAL A 18 -4.29 25.85 42.38
CA VAL A 18 -5.27 26.93 42.48
C VAL A 18 -5.21 27.49 43.89
N LYS A 19 -4.99 28.80 44.03
CA LYS A 19 -4.98 29.46 45.34
C LYS A 19 -6.41 29.85 45.72
N GLN A 20 -6.75 29.69 47.00
CA GLN A 20 -7.98 30.22 47.59
C GLN A 20 -9.28 29.72 46.91
N LEU A 21 -9.34 28.42 46.63
CA LEU A 21 -10.60 27.80 46.19
C LEU A 21 -11.47 27.53 47.42
N SER A 22 -12.71 28.02 47.40
CA SER A 22 -13.68 27.77 48.48
C SER A 22 -14.05 26.29 48.57
N SER A 23 -14.50 25.84 49.74
CA SER A 23 -15.13 24.52 49.83
C SER A 23 -16.45 24.50 49.06
N GLY A 24 -16.74 23.39 48.40
CA GLY A 24 -17.95 23.17 47.62
C GLY A 24 -17.69 22.53 46.25
N ASN A 25 -18.76 22.37 45.48
CA ASN A 25 -18.68 21.73 44.17
C ASN A 25 -18.16 22.70 43.11
N HIS A 26 -17.11 22.28 42.40
CA HIS A 26 -16.44 23.04 41.35
C HIS A 26 -16.30 22.21 40.07
N VAL A 27 -16.47 22.87 38.93
CA VAL A 27 -16.22 22.25 37.62
C VAL A 27 -14.77 22.48 37.22
N ILE A 28 -14.01 21.41 37.04
CA ILE A 28 -12.66 21.46 36.46
C ILE A 28 -12.76 21.20 34.97
N LEU A 29 -12.11 22.07 34.18
CA LEU A 29 -11.88 21.86 32.76
C LEU A 29 -10.38 22.03 32.45
N VAL A 30 -9.76 20.99 31.89
CA VAL A 30 -8.36 20.97 31.44
C VAL A 30 -8.32 20.85 29.93
N ARG A 31 -7.52 21.71 29.29
CA ARG A 31 -7.37 21.78 27.84
C ARG A 31 -5.90 21.70 27.45
N LYS A 32 -5.62 20.97 26.38
CA LYS A 32 -4.30 20.95 25.73
C LYS A 32 -4.47 20.66 24.25
N ALA A 33 -3.78 21.41 23.40
CA ALA A 33 -3.80 21.18 21.96
C ALA A 33 -3.36 19.73 21.65
N GLY A 34 -4.12 19.04 20.81
CA GLY A 34 -3.92 17.63 20.46
C GLY A 34 -4.48 16.61 21.45
N TYR A 35 -5.21 17.07 22.47
CA TYR A 35 -5.91 16.21 23.41
C TYR A 35 -7.39 16.58 23.46
N ASN A 36 -8.22 15.62 23.87
CA ASN A 36 -9.61 15.89 24.21
C ASN A 36 -9.68 16.74 25.47
N ASP A 37 -10.65 17.65 25.51
CA ASP A 37 -10.98 18.40 26.71
C ASP A 37 -11.38 17.42 27.82
N TYR A 38 -10.78 17.59 29.01
CA TYR A 38 -11.16 16.83 30.20
C TYR A 38 -12.01 17.71 31.10
N GLN A 39 -13.21 17.25 31.44
CA GLN A 39 -14.12 17.96 32.33
C GLN A 39 -14.64 17.02 33.43
N THR A 40 -14.60 17.48 34.67
CA THR A 40 -15.13 16.75 35.82
C THR A 40 -15.66 17.70 36.89
N ASN A 41 -16.56 17.21 37.74
CA ASN A 41 -17.01 17.91 38.93
C ASN A 41 -16.26 17.36 40.14
N ILE A 42 -15.75 18.25 40.99
CA ILE A 42 -15.11 17.89 42.25
C ILE A 42 -15.79 18.59 43.40
N ASP A 43 -15.83 17.95 44.56
CA ASP A 43 -16.22 18.59 45.82
C ASP A 43 -14.96 18.95 46.61
N VAL A 44 -14.70 20.24 46.75
CA VAL A 44 -13.53 20.79 47.45
C VAL A 44 -13.85 20.92 48.93
N ASN A 45 -12.94 20.42 49.76
CA ASN A 45 -12.99 20.51 51.21
C ASN A 45 -11.55 20.61 51.77
N PRO A 46 -11.37 20.89 53.09
CA PRO A 46 -10.04 21.06 53.68
C PRO A 46 -9.11 19.84 53.60
N THR A 47 -9.66 18.67 53.27
CA THR A 47 -8.92 17.40 53.11
C THR A 47 -8.86 16.93 51.65
N THR A 48 -9.28 17.76 50.69
CA THR A 48 -9.23 17.39 49.27
C THR A 48 -7.78 17.19 48.84
N ASP A 49 -7.48 15.96 48.43
CA ASP A 49 -6.21 15.58 47.84
C ASP A 49 -6.03 16.15 46.43
N ASN A 50 -4.84 15.96 45.87
CA ASN A 50 -4.55 16.35 44.49
C ASN A 50 -5.50 15.67 43.49
N VAL A 51 -6.04 16.44 42.57
CA VAL A 51 -6.80 15.92 41.42
C VAL A 51 -5.82 15.50 40.33
N ILE A 52 -5.84 14.22 39.97
CA ILE A 52 -5.05 13.67 38.87
C ILE A 52 -5.90 13.69 37.60
N VAL A 53 -5.37 14.26 36.53
CA VAL A 53 -6.03 14.35 35.23
C VAL A 53 -5.17 13.66 34.18
N GLU A 54 -5.75 12.67 33.52
CA GLU A 54 -5.15 12.00 32.36
C GLU A 54 -5.88 12.44 31.10
N LEU A 55 -5.14 13.08 30.18
CA LEU A 55 -5.69 13.52 28.90
C LEU A 55 -5.53 12.42 27.85
N THR A 56 -6.55 12.23 27.03
CA THR A 56 -6.51 11.34 25.86
C THR A 56 -6.24 12.14 24.60
N TYR A 57 -5.51 11.56 23.64
CA TYR A 57 -5.26 12.22 22.35
C TYR A 57 -6.58 12.48 21.61
N SER A 58 -6.65 13.62 20.94
CA SER A 58 -7.77 13.92 20.05
C SER A 58 -7.70 13.06 18.79
N SER A 59 -8.81 13.00 18.07
CA SER A 59 -8.91 12.36 16.76
C SER A 59 -8.86 13.37 15.61
N ALA A 60 -8.46 12.89 14.44
CA ALA A 60 -8.43 13.63 13.18
C ALA A 60 -9.39 12.97 12.18
N LYS A 61 -10.12 13.78 11.41
CA LYS A 61 -10.83 13.30 10.23
C LYS A 61 -9.83 13.01 9.12
N ILE A 62 -9.88 11.79 8.59
CA ILE A 62 -9.01 11.35 7.51
C ILE A 62 -9.85 11.17 6.25
N ALA A 63 -9.55 11.96 5.22
CA ALA A 63 -10.12 11.81 3.89
C ALA A 63 -9.13 11.05 3.01
N ILE A 64 -9.53 9.86 2.59
CA ILE A 64 -8.73 8.94 1.78
C ILE A 64 -9.23 9.00 0.35
N LEU A 65 -8.29 9.07 -0.60
CA LEU A 65 -8.52 8.93 -2.02
C LEU A 65 -7.67 7.76 -2.55
N VAL A 66 -8.28 6.84 -3.28
CA VAL A 66 -7.60 5.72 -3.92
C VAL A 66 -7.68 5.88 -5.43
N LEU A 67 -6.51 5.87 -6.07
CA LEU A 67 -6.33 5.98 -7.51
C LEU A 67 -5.53 4.78 -8.04
N ASP A 68 -5.67 4.46 -9.32
CA ASP A 68 -4.71 3.62 -10.02
C ASP A 68 -3.56 4.45 -10.62
N LYS A 69 -2.56 3.79 -11.22
CA LYS A 69 -1.41 4.45 -11.88
C LYS A 69 -1.78 5.38 -13.03
N ASP A 70 -2.96 5.19 -13.62
CA ASP A 70 -3.49 6.03 -14.70
C ASP A 70 -4.36 7.18 -14.15
N ASN A 71 -4.40 7.35 -12.82
CA ASN A 71 -5.22 8.31 -12.08
C ASN A 71 -6.74 8.08 -12.18
N ASN A 72 -7.17 6.86 -12.48
CA ASN A 72 -8.58 6.51 -12.39
C ASN A 72 -8.97 6.28 -10.93
N PHE A 73 -10.20 6.67 -10.56
CA PHE A 73 -10.75 6.39 -9.24
C PHE A 73 -10.96 4.89 -9.04
N VAL A 74 -10.55 4.39 -7.87
CA VAL A 74 -10.76 2.99 -7.49
C VAL A 74 -11.84 2.90 -6.42
N GLY A 75 -13.07 2.62 -6.86
CA GLY A 75 -14.18 2.27 -5.96
C GLY A 75 -14.11 0.84 -5.45
N ASP A 76 -14.89 0.56 -4.42
CA ASP A 76 -15.01 -0.76 -3.78
C ASP A 76 -13.68 -1.30 -3.20
N ALA A 77 -12.70 -0.43 -2.95
CA ALA A 77 -11.44 -0.78 -2.32
C ALA A 77 -11.61 -0.82 -0.79
N THR A 78 -11.27 -1.94 -0.17
CA THR A 78 -11.25 -2.04 1.31
C THR A 78 -10.00 -1.39 1.84
N VAL A 79 -10.17 -0.41 2.74
CA VAL A 79 -9.07 0.29 3.40
C VAL A 79 -9.04 -0.12 4.87
N SER A 80 -7.85 -0.49 5.35
CA SER A 80 -7.61 -0.81 6.75
C SER A 80 -6.42 -0.02 7.29
N ALA A 81 -6.37 0.14 8.61
CA ALA A 81 -5.21 0.68 9.32
C ALA A 81 -4.87 -0.24 10.50
N ASN A 82 -3.61 -0.64 10.60
CA ASN A 82 -3.10 -1.58 11.62
C ASN A 82 -3.96 -2.87 11.70
N GLY A 83 -4.39 -3.38 10.54
CA GLY A 83 -5.21 -4.59 10.43
C GLY A 83 -6.71 -4.40 10.75
N ARG A 84 -7.15 -3.21 11.17
CA ARG A 84 -8.56 -2.91 11.37
C ARG A 84 -9.15 -2.27 10.12
N VAL A 85 -10.25 -2.84 9.61
CA VAL A 85 -11.00 -2.26 8.49
C VAL A 85 -11.59 -0.91 8.90
N LEU A 86 -11.28 0.12 8.11
CA LEU A 86 -11.79 1.49 8.26
C LEU A 86 -13.04 1.72 7.41
N GLY A 87 -13.12 1.05 6.26
CA GLY A 87 -14.26 1.14 5.35
C GLY A 87 -13.92 0.71 3.93
N VAL A 88 -14.83 1.01 3.01
CA VAL A 88 -14.70 0.75 1.58
C VAL A 88 -14.86 2.07 0.82
N THR A 89 -14.07 2.27 -0.23
CA THR A 89 -14.17 3.48 -1.06
C THR A 89 -15.46 3.52 -1.88
N ASP A 90 -16.02 4.72 -2.05
CA ASP A 90 -17.15 4.95 -2.94
C ASP A 90 -16.76 4.89 -4.42
N ALA A 91 -17.72 5.05 -5.34
CA ALA A 91 -17.48 5.05 -6.78
C ALA A 91 -16.52 6.14 -7.27
N THR A 92 -16.22 7.15 -6.44
CA THR A 92 -15.23 8.20 -6.71
C THR A 92 -13.89 7.95 -6.01
N GLY A 93 -13.68 6.73 -5.51
CA GLY A 93 -12.45 6.31 -4.84
C GLY A 93 -12.24 6.92 -3.46
N LYS A 94 -13.28 7.47 -2.84
CA LYS A 94 -13.17 8.22 -1.58
C LYS A 94 -13.67 7.43 -0.38
N LEU A 95 -13.01 7.64 0.76
CA LEU A 95 -13.43 7.15 2.07
C LEU A 95 -13.13 8.23 3.12
N SER A 96 -14.09 8.54 3.99
CA SER A 96 -13.86 9.37 5.17
C SER A 96 -13.88 8.50 6.42
N THR A 97 -12.91 8.71 7.31
CA THR A 97 -12.81 8.00 8.59
C THR A 97 -12.22 8.91 9.66
N GLU A 98 -12.03 8.39 10.86
CA GLU A 98 -11.48 9.11 11.99
C GLU A 98 -10.42 8.27 12.70
N LEU A 99 -9.24 8.85 12.93
CA LEU A 99 -8.11 8.18 13.58
C LEU A 99 -7.57 9.01 14.74
N ILE A 100 -7.02 8.34 15.75
CA ILE A 100 -6.40 9.00 16.90
C ILE A 100 -5.10 9.68 16.44
N THR A 101 -4.86 10.91 16.89
CA THR A 101 -3.65 11.66 16.59
C THR A 101 -2.45 11.15 17.38
N ASN A 102 -1.25 11.61 17.00
CA ASN A 102 0.02 11.22 17.59
C ASN A 102 0.31 9.71 17.48
N ALA A 103 -0.03 9.13 16.33
CA ALA A 103 0.15 7.71 16.06
C ALA A 103 0.60 7.47 14.62
N ASP A 104 1.37 6.41 14.43
CA ASP A 104 1.70 5.86 13.12
C ASP A 104 0.74 4.72 12.77
N TYR A 105 0.22 4.75 11.55
CA TYR A 105 -0.71 3.76 11.03
C TYR A 105 -0.13 3.11 9.77
N THR A 106 -0.07 1.78 9.78
CA THR A 106 0.16 0.98 8.57
C THR A 106 -1.18 0.83 7.86
N PHE A 107 -1.36 1.57 6.79
CA PHE A 107 -2.53 1.47 5.93
C PHE A 107 -2.37 0.33 4.94
N THR A 108 -3.45 -0.42 4.71
CA THR A 108 -3.52 -1.41 3.64
C THR A 108 -4.74 -1.15 2.79
N VAL A 109 -4.58 -1.27 1.47
CA VAL A 109 -5.66 -1.13 0.49
C VAL A 109 -5.72 -2.41 -0.35
N THR A 110 -6.90 -3.04 -0.36
CA THR A 110 -7.19 -4.24 -1.16
C THR A 110 -8.37 -3.96 -2.06
N ALA A 111 -8.22 -4.22 -3.35
CA ALA A 111 -9.26 -4.05 -4.35
C ALA A 111 -9.17 -5.16 -5.40
N LYS A 112 -10.31 -5.50 -6.00
CA LYS A 112 -10.37 -6.53 -7.04
C LYS A 112 -9.55 -6.11 -8.26
N ASP A 113 -8.78 -7.04 -8.82
CA ASP A 113 -7.92 -6.81 -10.00
C ASP A 113 -6.74 -5.84 -9.74
N TYR A 114 -6.45 -5.54 -8.46
CA TYR A 114 -5.29 -4.76 -8.02
C TYR A 114 -4.42 -5.56 -7.06
N LYS A 115 -3.12 -5.24 -7.04
CA LYS A 115 -2.19 -5.75 -6.03
C LYS A 115 -2.50 -5.08 -4.69
N ASP A 116 -2.40 -5.85 -3.60
CA ASP A 116 -2.46 -5.29 -2.25
C ASP A 116 -1.39 -4.20 -2.08
N TYR A 117 -1.82 -3.06 -1.55
CA TYR A 117 -0.96 -1.91 -1.29
C TYR A 117 -0.82 -1.71 0.21
N SER A 118 0.38 -1.33 0.66
CA SER A 118 0.66 -1.03 2.07
C SER A 118 1.61 0.16 2.19
N ASP A 119 1.29 1.09 3.09
CA ASP A 119 2.08 2.30 3.35
C ASP A 119 1.90 2.78 4.80
N MET A 120 2.95 3.31 5.40
CA MET A 120 2.92 3.82 6.77
C MET A 120 2.72 5.33 6.76
N ARG A 121 1.73 5.83 7.50
CA ARG A 121 1.45 7.26 7.62
C ARG A 121 1.31 7.67 9.08
N GLN A 122 1.97 8.76 9.42
CA GLN A 122 1.81 9.42 10.71
C GLN A 122 0.56 10.30 10.68
N VAL A 123 -0.28 10.21 11.71
CA VAL A 123 -1.30 11.21 12.03
C VAL A 123 -0.75 12.10 13.15
N PRO A 124 -0.29 13.34 12.85
CA PRO A 124 0.37 14.19 13.84
C PRO A 124 -0.53 14.60 15.00
N LEU A 125 0.08 14.83 16.16
CA LEU A 125 -0.61 15.37 17.33
C LEU A 125 -1.36 16.67 16.99
N GLY A 126 -2.65 16.74 17.35
CA GLY A 126 -3.47 17.94 17.13
C GLY A 126 -3.89 18.20 15.68
N CYS A 127 -3.60 17.27 14.77
CA CYS A 127 -4.21 17.28 13.44
C CYS A 127 -5.74 17.17 13.57
N THR A 128 -6.48 18.04 12.91
CA THR A 128 -7.96 17.99 12.87
C THR A 128 -8.46 17.30 11.61
N GLU A 129 -7.79 17.54 10.49
CA GLU A 129 -8.13 17.00 9.18
C GLU A 129 -6.85 16.64 8.40
N MET A 130 -6.84 15.49 7.74
CA MET A 130 -5.74 15.02 6.91
C MET A 130 -6.28 14.37 5.64
N ASN A 131 -5.66 14.69 4.50
CA ASN A 131 -5.94 14.05 3.22
C ASN A 131 -4.82 13.05 2.90
N ILE A 132 -5.19 11.83 2.54
CA ILE A 132 -4.25 10.78 2.14
C ILE A 132 -4.65 10.27 0.75
N THR A 133 -3.68 10.15 -0.16
CA THR A 133 -3.89 9.56 -1.47
C THR A 133 -3.03 8.32 -1.62
N PHE A 134 -3.67 7.20 -1.95
CA PHE A 134 -3.01 5.95 -2.30
C PHE A 134 -3.10 5.73 -3.81
N ILE A 135 -1.97 5.38 -4.42
CA ILE A 135 -1.89 5.01 -5.84
C ILE A 135 -1.53 3.54 -5.90
N ILE A 136 -2.47 2.72 -6.37
CA ILE A 136 -2.35 1.26 -6.40
C ILE A 136 -2.13 0.73 -7.83
N GLU A 137 -1.55 -0.46 -7.95
CA GLU A 137 -1.19 -1.07 -9.23
C GLU A 137 -2.13 -2.23 -9.58
N LYS A 138 -2.57 -2.31 -10.84
CA LYS A 138 -3.37 -3.44 -11.33
C LYS A 138 -2.60 -4.75 -11.25
N ASP A 139 -3.28 -5.82 -10.84
CA ASP A 139 -2.71 -7.16 -10.83
C ASP A 139 -2.67 -7.72 -12.25
N SER A 140 -1.53 -7.53 -12.91
CA SER A 140 -1.33 -7.88 -14.30
C SER A 140 -0.91 -9.35 -14.44
N THR A 141 -1.82 -10.29 -14.22
CA THR A 141 -1.58 -11.70 -14.55
C THR A 141 -1.78 -11.93 -16.06
N LEU A 142 -0.91 -11.35 -16.88
CA LEU A 142 -0.86 -11.63 -18.31
C LEU A 142 -0.37 -13.07 -18.53
N ILE A 143 -1.32 -14.00 -18.70
CA ILE A 143 -1.01 -15.33 -19.19
C ILE A 143 -0.67 -15.21 -20.69
N THR A 144 0.62 -15.20 -21.04
CA THR A 144 1.15 -15.12 -22.42
C THR A 144 0.90 -16.37 -23.28
N ILE A 145 -0.21 -17.11 -23.05
CA ILE A 145 -0.48 -18.37 -23.74
C ILE A 145 -0.66 -18.17 -25.26
N VAL A 146 -1.25 -17.06 -25.69
CA VAL A 146 -1.51 -16.82 -27.14
C VAL A 146 -0.20 -16.67 -27.92
N GLY A 147 0.81 -16.03 -27.34
CA GLY A 147 2.13 -15.88 -27.97
C GLY A 147 2.87 -17.20 -28.12
N ILE A 148 2.81 -18.06 -27.10
CA ILE A 148 3.50 -19.36 -27.10
C ILE A 148 2.82 -20.35 -28.07
N ILE A 149 1.48 -20.36 -28.15
CA ILE A 149 0.75 -21.23 -29.11
C ILE A 149 1.07 -20.83 -30.56
N LEU A 150 1.07 -19.54 -30.89
CA LEU A 150 1.44 -19.08 -32.24
C LEU A 150 2.91 -19.41 -32.58
N LEU A 151 3.81 -19.27 -31.61
CA LEU A 151 5.23 -19.58 -31.81
C LEU A 151 5.47 -21.10 -32.02
N ILE A 152 4.77 -21.97 -31.27
CA ILE A 152 4.80 -23.42 -31.49
C ILE A 152 4.19 -23.81 -32.85
N ALA A 153 3.07 -23.19 -33.25
CA ALA A 153 2.46 -23.46 -34.55
C ALA A 153 3.39 -23.08 -35.72
N VAL A 154 4.08 -21.93 -35.63
CA VAL A 154 5.05 -21.50 -36.66
C VAL A 154 6.23 -22.47 -36.74
N ILE A 155 6.79 -22.89 -35.60
CA ILE A 155 7.89 -23.87 -35.57
C ILE A 155 7.43 -25.21 -36.16
N GLY A 156 6.23 -25.67 -35.81
CA GLY A 156 5.66 -26.90 -36.34
C GLY A 156 5.44 -26.86 -37.86
N ILE A 157 4.92 -25.74 -38.38
CA ILE A 157 4.72 -25.53 -39.83
C ILE A 157 6.08 -25.51 -40.56
N ALA A 158 7.07 -24.81 -40.02
CA ALA A 158 8.41 -24.76 -40.63
C ALA A 158 9.06 -26.15 -40.67
N ALA A 159 8.99 -26.93 -39.58
CA ALA A 159 9.49 -28.30 -39.53
C ALA A 159 8.76 -29.20 -40.55
N TYR A 160 7.43 -29.09 -40.65
CA TYR A 160 6.63 -29.82 -41.63
C TYR A 160 7.07 -29.51 -43.06
N VAL A 161 7.28 -28.24 -43.40
CA VAL A 161 7.71 -27.81 -44.75
C VAL A 161 9.10 -28.36 -45.10
N ILE A 162 10.04 -28.37 -44.16
CA ILE A 162 11.39 -28.92 -44.39
C ILE A 162 11.32 -30.43 -44.66
N ILE A 163 10.54 -31.16 -43.86
CA ILE A 163 10.40 -32.61 -44.00
C ILE A 163 9.70 -32.96 -45.33
N ASN A 164 8.67 -32.20 -45.72
CA ASN A 164 7.93 -32.48 -46.96
C ASN A 164 8.60 -31.98 -48.25
N ARG A 165 9.59 -31.07 -48.19
CA ARG A 165 10.32 -30.57 -49.37
C ARG A 165 11.63 -31.32 -49.66
N GLY A 166 12.06 -32.22 -48.80
CA GLY A 166 13.27 -33.03 -48.97
C GLY A 166 13.06 -34.25 -49.87
N GLY A 167 12.80 -34.05 -51.16
CA GLY A 167 12.79 -35.12 -52.16
C GLY A 167 13.47 -34.71 -53.48
N PHE A 168 14.45 -35.52 -53.91
CA PHE A 168 15.17 -35.58 -55.22
C PHE A 168 16.57 -34.92 -55.38
N GLY A 169 17.66 -35.70 -55.17
CA GLY A 169 18.33 -36.52 -56.20
C GLY A 169 19.39 -35.95 -57.19
N ARG A 170 20.67 -36.35 -56.95
CA ARG A 170 21.77 -36.81 -57.86
C ARG A 170 22.44 -35.89 -58.94
N GLY A 171 23.77 -36.03 -59.04
CA GLY A 171 24.51 -36.00 -60.32
C GLY A 171 25.98 -35.54 -60.25
N GLY A 172 26.93 -36.41 -60.61
CA GLY A 172 28.39 -36.16 -60.54
C GLY A 172 29.12 -35.96 -61.87
N GLY A 173 30.46 -35.93 -61.80
CA GLY A 173 31.43 -35.93 -62.92
C GLY A 173 32.47 -34.81 -62.79
N GLY A 174 33.77 -34.98 -63.01
CA GLY A 174 34.56 -36.12 -63.42
C GLY A 174 36.06 -35.77 -63.55
N SER A 175 36.90 -36.78 -63.32
CA SER A 175 38.11 -37.17 -64.07
C SER A 175 39.28 -36.18 -64.32
N GLN A 176 40.49 -36.63 -63.96
CA GLN A 176 41.71 -36.33 -64.71
C GLN A 176 42.46 -37.63 -65.03
N ARG A 177 42.69 -37.84 -66.34
CA ARG A 177 43.47 -38.92 -66.97
C ARG A 177 44.97 -38.59 -66.86
N ARG A 178 45.92 -39.55 -66.85
CA ARG A 178 46.65 -40.14 -68.01
C ARG A 178 48.10 -40.52 -67.50
N PRO A 179 48.98 -41.25 -68.23
CA PRO A 179 48.84 -42.63 -68.70
C PRO A 179 50.14 -43.51 -68.66
N SER A 180 49.92 -44.83 -68.89
CA SER A 180 50.68 -45.80 -69.71
C SER A 180 52.18 -46.12 -69.51
N ARG A 181 52.48 -47.43 -69.39
CA ARG A 181 53.51 -48.12 -70.20
C ARG A 181 53.19 -49.62 -70.37
N ARG A 182 53.86 -50.21 -71.36
CA ARG A 182 53.53 -51.33 -72.26
C ARG A 182 54.45 -52.54 -71.99
N ARG A 183 54.11 -53.69 -72.61
CA ARG A 183 54.87 -54.96 -72.84
C ARG A 183 54.60 -56.08 -71.84
N ASP A 184 54.67 -57.36 -72.18
CA ASP A 184 54.56 -58.17 -73.40
C ASP A 184 54.59 -59.63 -72.83
N ASP A 185 53.92 -60.55 -73.53
CA ASP A 185 54.19 -61.99 -73.68
C ASP A 185 54.25 -62.99 -72.50
N GLY A 186 53.52 -64.10 -72.71
CA GLY A 186 54.06 -65.46 -72.50
C GLY A 186 53.20 -66.45 -71.70
N GLY A 187 52.80 -67.57 -72.32
CA GLY A 187 52.58 -68.83 -71.60
C GLY A 187 51.40 -69.69 -72.05
N LEU A 188 51.69 -70.60 -73.00
CA LEU A 188 51.11 -71.93 -73.33
C LEU A 188 49.60 -72.17 -73.23
#